data_AF-A0AA40KCS2-F1
#
_entry.id   AF-A0AA40KCS2-F1
#
_cell.length_a   1.000
_cell.length_b   1.000
_cell.length_c   1.000
_cell.angle_alpha   90.00
_cell.angle_beta   90.00
_cell.angle_gamma   90.00
#
_symmetry.space_group_name_H-M   'P 1'
#
loop_
_entity.id
_entity.type
_entity.pdbx_description
1 polymer ?
#
loop_
_entity_poly.entity_id
_entity_poly.type
_entity_poly.pdbx_seq_one_letter_code
_entity_poly.pdbx_strand_id
1 'polypeptide(L)' 'TEQKRRGNIRQSFDRLTTIVPGTEGRGRSEMIVLSKTDEHIKEELLRRKALIEKLEARG' A
#
# COMPACT_ATOMS: atom_id res chain seq x y z
N THR A 1 1.39 -27.11 3.65
CA THR A 1 0.45 -27.20 4.79
C THR A 1 -0.32 -25.89 4.92
N GLU A 2 -1.54 -25.94 5.43
CA GLU A 2 -2.39 -24.74 5.61
C GLU A 2 -1.74 -23.69 6.54
N GLN A 3 -0.98 -24.15 7.55
CA GLN A 3 -0.20 -23.28 8.43
C GLN A 3 0.79 -22.40 7.66
N LYS A 4 1.51 -22.96 6.68
CA LYS A 4 2.47 -22.21 5.86
C LYS A 4 1.77 -21.16 5.00
N ARG A 5 0.61 -21.50 4.42
CA ARG A 5 -0.20 -20.55 3.63
C ARG A 5 -0.64 -19.36 4.47
N ARG A 6 -1.17 -19.60 5.67
CA ARG A 6 -1.58 -18.54 6.61
C ARG A 6 -0.40 -17.70 7.10
N GLY A 7 0.75 -18.33 7.34
CA GLY A 7 1.99 -17.62 7.70
C GLY A 7 2.41 -16.62 6.62
N ASN A 8 2.42 -17.05 5.36
CA ASN A 8 2.77 -16.20 4.23
C ASN A 8 1.82 -15.01 4.08
N ILE A 9 0.51 -15.21 4.27
CA ILE A 9 -0.49 -14.13 4.17
C ILE A 9 -0.23 -13.06 5.23
N ARG A 10 0.03 -13.46 6.48
CA ARG A 10 0.34 -12.50 7.56
C ARG A 10 1.61 -11.72 7.28
N GLN A 11 2.65 -12.40 6.82
CA GLN A 11 3.91 -11.72 6.47
C GLN A 11 3.71 -10.69 5.35
N SER A 12 2.84 -10.99 4.38
CA SER A 12 2.47 -10.02 3.34
C SER A 12 1.74 -8.81 3.92
N PHE A 13 0.82 -9.00 4.87
CA PHE A 13 0.17 -7.90 5.57
C PHE A 13 1.13 -7.06 6.41
N ASP A 14 2.05 -7.71 7.14
CA ASP A 14 3.09 -7.00 7.90
C ASP A 14 3.94 -6.15 6.96
N ARG A 15 4.31 -6.66 5.78
CA ARG A 15 5.02 -5.90 4.75
C ARG A 15 4.21 -4.73 4.19
N LEU A 16 2.91 -4.88 4.00
CA LEU A 16 2.06 -3.75 3.58
C LEU A 16 2.10 -2.63 4.63
N THR A 17 2.12 -2.99 5.92
CA THR A 17 2.15 -2.00 7.00
C THR A 17 3.42 -1.16 7.09
N THR A 18 4.51 -1.61 6.46
CA THR A 18 5.77 -0.85 6.39
C THR A 18 5.82 0.10 5.19
N ILE A 19 4.90 -0.04 4.23
CA ILE A 19 4.88 0.74 2.99
C ILE A 19 3.73 1.75 3.00
N VAL A 20 2.57 1.34 3.53
CA VAL A 20 1.35 2.14 3.51
C VAL A 20 1.32 3.04 4.76
N PRO A 21 1.43 4.38 4.60
CA PRO A 21 1.46 5.30 5.73
C PRO A 21 0.22 5.20 6.61
N GLY A 22 0.39 5.23 7.93
CA GLY A 22 -0.71 5.21 8.89
C GLY A 22 -1.30 3.81 9.16
N THR A 23 -0.62 2.76 8.69
CA THR A 23 -1.00 1.36 8.95
C THR A 23 0.03 0.61 9.81
N GLU A 24 1.03 1.31 10.34
CA GLU A 24 2.15 0.73 11.07
C GLU A 24 1.65 -0.09 12.28
N GLY A 25 2.13 -1.33 12.40
CA GLY A 25 1.72 -2.24 13.48
C GLY A 25 0.29 -2.77 13.39
N ARG A 26 -0.48 -2.44 12.32
CA ARG A 26 -1.86 -2.90 12.11
C ARG A 26 -1.97 -4.13 11.22
N GLY A 27 -0.90 -4.93 11.05
CA GLY A 27 -0.88 -6.10 10.16
C GLY A 27 -1.94 -7.17 10.46
N ARG A 28 -2.56 -7.13 11.65
CA ARG A 28 -3.66 -8.01 12.05
C ARG A 28 -5.06 -7.49 11.70
N SER A 29 -5.18 -6.23 11.31
CA SER A 29 -6.44 -5.63 10.87
C SER A 29 -6.51 -5.63 9.35
N GLU A 30 -6.67 -6.82 8.76
CA GLU A 30 -6.59 -7.06 7.30
C GLU A 30 -7.44 -6.05 6.51
N MET A 31 -8.69 -5.83 6.91
CA MET A 31 -9.59 -4.87 6.25
C MET A 31 -9.04 -3.43 6.26
N ILE A 32 -8.51 -2.97 7.40
CA ILE A 32 -7.96 -1.62 7.53
C ILE A 32 -6.73 -1.48 6.64
N VAL A 33 -5.84 -2.48 6.65
CA VAL A 33 -4.62 -2.47 5.83
C VAL A 33 -4.99 -2.43 4.34
N LEU A 34 -5.92 -3.27 3.88
CA LEU A 34 -6.35 -3.28 2.47
C LEU A 34 -7.01 -1.96 2.06
N SER A 35 -7.93 -1.43 2.86
CA SER A 35 -8.59 -0.15 2.55
C SER A 35 -7.59 0.99 2.43
N LYS A 36 -6.65 1.10 3.38
CA LYS A 36 -5.60 2.12 3.33
C LYS A 36 -4.62 1.90 2.18
N THR A 37 -4.37 0.65 1.80
CA THR A 37 -3.55 0.32 0.64
C THR A 37 -4.21 0.80 -0.65
N ASP A 38 -5.52 0.57 -0.84
CA ASP A 38 -6.27 1.05 -2.00
C ASP A 38 -6.26 2.59 -2.11
N GLU A 39 -6.50 3.27 -0.99
CA GLU A 39 -6.39 4.74 -0.90
C GLU A 39 -4.98 5.22 -1.31
N HIS A 40 -3.94 4.62 -0.73
CA HIS A 40 -2.56 5.00 -1.00
C HIS A 40 -2.18 4.79 -2.48
N ILE A 41 -2.60 3.69 -3.10
CA ILE A 41 -2.32 3.44 -4.53
C ILE A 41 -2.97 4.51 -5.41
N LYS A 42 -4.22 4.89 -5.12
CA LYS A 42 -4.91 5.96 -5.88
C LYS A 42 -4.19 7.29 -5.75
N GLU A 43 -3.72 7.64 -4.56
CA GLU A 43 -2.94 8.85 -4.33
C GLU A 43 -1.61 8.84 -5.09
N GLU A 44 -0.86 7.72 -5.06
CA GLU A 44 0.42 7.61 -5.78
C GLU A 44 0.25 7.71 -7.30
N LEU A 45 -0.83 7.16 -7.86
CA LEU A 45 -1.16 7.31 -9.28
C LEU A 45 -1.45 8.78 -9.65
N LEU A 46 -2.19 9.50 -8.80
CA LEU A 46 -2.45 10.93 -8.99
C LEU A 46 -1.17 11.76 -8.87
N ARG A 47 -0.32 11.48 -7.87
CA ARG A 47 0.99 12.13 -7.69
C ARG A 47 1.87 11.93 -8.91
N ARG A 48 1.93 10.70 -9.43
CA ARG A 48 2.68 10.37 -10.65
C ARG A 48 2.16 11.18 -11.84
N LYS A 49 0.84 11.21 -12.06
CA LYS A 49 0.24 11.98 -13.15
C LYS A 49 0.58 13.47 -13.05
N ALA A 50 0.39 14.06 -11.87
CA ALA A 50 0.71 15.46 -11.63
C ALA A 50 2.21 15.77 -11.81
N LEU A 51 3.10 14.83 -11.48
CA LEU A 51 4.53 14.99 -11.68
C LEU A 51 4.90 14.98 -13.18
N ILE A 52 4.29 14.07 -13.95
CA ILE A 52 4.47 14.01 -15.41
C ILE A 52 3.99 15.31 -16.06
N GLU A 53 2.76 15.76 -15.74
CA GLU A 53 2.21 17.02 -16.28
C GLU A 53 3.11 18.23 -15.95
N LYS A 54 3.69 18.27 -14.74
CA LYS A 54 4.64 19.33 -14.36
C LYS A 54 5.95 19.28 -15.14
N LEU A 55 6.40 18.10 -15.53
CA LEU A 55 7.61 17.93 -16.34
C LEU A 55 7.34 18.31 -17.80
N GLU A 56 6.19 17.86 -18.34
CA GLU A 56 5.75 18.21 -19.70
C GLU A 56 5.50 19.72 -19.85
N ALA A 57 4.94 20.39 -18.85
CA ALA A 57 4.75 21.84 -18.90
C ALA A 57 6.05 22.67 -18.89
N ARG A 58 7.22 22.03 -18.65
CA ARG A 58 8.52 22.68 -18.58
C ARG A 58 9.34 22.54 -19.89
N GLY A 59 8.82 21.88 -20.93
CA GLY A 59 9.51 21.68 -22.22
C GLY A 59 8.60 21.14 -23.31
#